data_AF-A0A7S3HH12-F1
#
_entry.id   AF-A0A7S3HH12-F1
#
_cell.length_a   1.000
_cell.length_b   1.000
_cell.length_c   1.000
_cell.angle_alpha   90.00
_cell.angle_beta   90.00
_cell.angle_gamma   90.00
#
_symmetry.space_group_name_H-M   'P 1'
#
loop_
_entity.id
_entity.type
_entity.pdbx_description
1 polymer ?
#
loop_
_entity_poly.entity_id
_entity_poly.type
_entity_poly.pdbx_seq_one_letter_code
_entity_poly.pdbx_strand_id
1 'polypeptide(L)'
;STTPMEDGVLTCPFDVPACLAQNVANGAIASRTCDVYDARQDPELCSSEINREVFDKRGLWFTPHVSKVENFWDEDEILNVHYPELSRLAKEISGADITAVAAHALRR
;
A
#
# COMPACT_ATOMS: atom_id res chain seq x y z
N SER A 1 5.05 -15.32 -18.29
CA SER A 1 4.02 -14.35 -17.87
C SER A 1 4.80 -13.14 -17.45
N THR A 2 4.88 -12.11 -18.30
CA THR A 2 5.57 -10.87 -17.89
C THR A 2 4.76 -10.23 -16.77
N THR A 3 5.42 -9.95 -15.66
CA THR A 3 4.82 -9.27 -14.52
C THR A 3 4.60 -7.79 -14.88
N PRO A 4 3.67 -7.08 -14.22
CA PRO A 4 3.53 -5.63 -14.40
C PRO A 4 4.84 -4.84 -14.17
N MET A 5 5.80 -5.42 -13.43
CA MET A 5 7.15 -4.87 -13.23
C MET A 5 8.02 -5.00 -14.48
N GLU A 6 7.94 -6.13 -15.20
CA GLU A 6 8.73 -6.39 -16.41
C GLU A 6 8.26 -5.54 -17.61
N ASP A 7 6.96 -5.26 -17.70
CA ASP A 7 6.39 -4.49 -18.81
C ASP A 7 6.32 -2.98 -18.52
N GLY A 8 6.54 -2.55 -17.26
CA GLY A 8 6.46 -1.14 -16.86
C GLY A 8 5.06 -0.51 -17.05
N VAL A 9 4.02 -1.32 -17.26
CA VAL A 9 2.64 -0.89 -17.47
C VAL A 9 1.76 -1.52 -16.40
N LEU A 10 1.21 -0.69 -15.52
CA LEU A 10 0.08 -1.06 -14.66
C LEU A 10 -1.15 -1.24 -15.56
N THR A 11 -1.42 -2.47 -16.02
CA THR A 11 -2.58 -2.75 -16.88
C THR A 11 -3.80 -3.10 -16.04
N CYS A 12 -4.34 -2.16 -15.28
CA CYS A 12 -5.76 -2.27 -14.94
C CYS A 12 -6.55 -1.76 -16.16
N PRO A 13 -7.64 -2.42 -16.59
CA PRO A 13 -8.47 -1.96 -17.72
C PRO A 13 -9.09 -0.56 -17.53
N PHE A 14 -9.00 -0.01 -16.30
CA PHE A 14 -9.41 1.35 -15.95
C PHE A 14 -8.30 2.40 -16.14
N ASP A 15 -7.05 1.98 -16.34
CA ASP A 15 -5.88 2.86 -16.42
C ASP A 15 -5.62 3.39 -17.84
N VAL A 16 -6.35 2.91 -18.85
CA VAL A 16 -6.33 3.49 -20.20
C VAL A 16 -7.31 4.66 -20.24
N PRO A 17 -6.84 5.92 -20.34
CA PRO A 17 -7.71 7.10 -20.23
C PRO A 17 -8.81 7.14 -21.30
N ALA A 18 -8.52 6.59 -22.50
CA ALA A 18 -9.48 6.47 -23.59
C ALA A 18 -10.66 5.53 -23.28
N CYS A 19 -10.44 4.50 -22.45
CA CYS A 19 -11.47 3.54 -22.07
C CYS A 19 -12.41 4.11 -21.01
N LEU A 20 -11.91 4.92 -20.08
CA LEU A 20 -12.73 5.48 -18.99
C LEU A 20 -13.82 6.41 -19.53
N ALA A 21 -13.47 7.35 -20.40
CA ALA A 21 -14.42 8.30 -20.98
C ALA A 21 -15.50 7.58 -21.83
N GLN A 22 -15.09 6.60 -22.64
CA GLN A 22 -16.01 5.82 -23.47
C GLN A 22 -16.95 4.95 -22.63
N ASN A 23 -16.45 4.34 -21.55
CA ASN A 23 -17.25 3.50 -20.66
C ASN A 23 -18.26 4.31 -19.83
N VAL A 24 -17.93 5.55 -19.46
CA VAL A 24 -18.88 6.49 -18.85
C VAL A 24 -19.95 6.90 -19.87
N ALA A 25 -19.57 7.24 -21.10
CA ALA A 25 -20.51 7.64 -22.16
C ALA A 25 -21.48 6.51 -22.57
N ASN A 26 -20.99 5.26 -22.58
CA ASN A 26 -21.79 4.08 -22.90
C ASN A 26 -22.67 3.60 -21.72
N GLY A 27 -22.62 4.26 -20.56
CA GLY A 27 -23.38 3.87 -19.37
C GLY A 27 -22.88 2.58 -18.70
N ALA A 28 -21.72 2.04 -19.13
CA ALA A 28 -21.12 0.84 -18.57
C ALA A 28 -20.51 1.09 -17.17
N ILE A 29 -20.18 2.34 -16.85
CA ILE A 29 -19.67 2.77 -15.54
C ILE A 29 -20.53 3.94 -15.03
N ALA A 30 -21.10 3.80 -13.85
CA ALA A 30 -21.81 4.89 -13.17
C ALA A 30 -20.83 5.65 -12.27
N SER A 31 -20.69 6.96 -12.48
CA SER A 31 -19.90 7.80 -11.57
C SER A 31 -20.54 7.82 -10.19
N ARG A 32 -19.70 7.67 -9.16
CA ARG A 32 -20.06 7.85 -7.76
C ARG A 32 -19.03 8.78 -7.14
N THR A 33 -19.50 9.76 -6.41
CA THR A 33 -18.66 10.58 -5.55
C THR A 33 -18.65 9.91 -4.18
N CYS A 34 -17.46 9.70 -3.62
CA CYS A 34 -17.29 9.34 -2.23
C CYS A 34 -16.28 10.30 -1.60
N ASP A 35 -16.51 10.61 -0.34
CA ASP A 35 -15.53 11.35 0.45
C ASP A 35 -14.41 10.37 0.82
N VAL A 36 -13.20 10.66 0.34
CA VAL A 36 -12.01 9.90 0.71
C VAL A 36 -11.43 10.53 1.98
N TYR A 37 -11.49 9.77 3.08
CA TYR A 37 -10.90 10.21 4.34
C TYR A 37 -9.37 10.18 4.26
N ASP A 38 -8.73 11.34 4.40
CA ASP A 38 -7.27 11.45 4.48
C ASP A 38 -6.79 11.16 5.90
N ALA A 39 -6.54 9.89 6.20
CA ALA A 39 -6.14 9.45 7.53
C ALA A 39 -4.77 9.99 7.99
N ARG A 40 -3.97 10.58 7.09
CA ARG A 40 -2.70 11.26 7.44
C ARG A 40 -2.93 12.56 8.21
N GLN A 41 -4.15 13.08 8.16
CA GLN A 41 -4.56 14.28 8.91
C GLN A 41 -5.19 13.91 10.26
N ASP A 42 -5.37 12.63 10.57
CA ASP A 42 -5.90 12.17 11.85
C ASP A 42 -4.79 12.22 12.92
N PRO A 43 -4.88 13.14 13.90
CA PRO A 43 -3.85 13.25 14.94
C PRO A 43 -3.82 12.03 15.86
N GLU A 44 -4.93 11.28 15.98
CA GLU A 44 -4.96 10.04 16.76
C GLU A 44 -4.19 8.92 16.07
N LEU A 45 -4.13 8.92 14.73
CA LEU A 45 -3.44 7.87 13.97
C LEU A 45 -1.99 8.20 13.61
N CYS A 46 -1.59 9.49 13.69
CA CYS A 46 -0.32 10.00 13.17
C CYS A 46 0.60 10.59 14.26
N SER A 47 0.43 10.18 15.51
CA SER A 47 1.26 10.68 16.62
C SER A 47 2.71 10.18 16.54
N SER A 48 3.65 10.96 17.08
CA SER A 48 5.07 10.58 17.14
C SER A 48 5.33 9.37 18.04
N GLU A 49 4.49 9.16 19.04
CA GLU A 49 4.55 8.01 19.94
C GLU A 49 3.43 7.02 19.61
N ILE A 50 3.77 5.73 19.59
CA ILE A 50 2.79 4.69 19.27
C ILE A 50 1.79 4.59 20.41
N ASN A 51 0.54 5.00 20.15
CA ASN A 51 -0.56 4.77 21.08
C ASN A 51 -1.20 3.41 20.78
N ARG A 52 -0.83 2.39 21.58
CA ARG A 52 -1.35 1.02 21.43
C ARG A 52 -2.85 0.93 21.64
N GLU A 53 -3.43 1.75 22.51
CA GLU A 53 -4.89 1.75 22.73
C GLU A 53 -5.63 2.19 21.47
N VAL A 54 -5.14 3.23 20.80
CA VAL A 54 -5.71 3.69 19.52
C VAL A 54 -5.46 2.66 18.44
N PHE A 55 -4.25 2.11 18.35
CA PHE A 55 -3.92 1.09 17.36
C PHE A 55 -4.81 -0.16 17.50
N ASP A 56 -5.01 -0.65 18.73
CA ASP A 56 -5.87 -1.80 19.01
C ASP A 56 -7.35 -1.51 18.70
N LYS A 57 -7.84 -0.30 19.00
CA LYS A 57 -9.23 0.10 18.75
C LYS A 57 -9.53 0.39 17.27
N ARG A 58 -8.59 1.01 16.57
CA ARG A 58 -8.76 1.46 15.16
C ARG A 58 -8.27 0.43 14.16
N GLY A 59 -7.40 -0.49 14.59
CA GLY A 59 -6.77 -1.51 13.75
C GLY A 59 -5.71 -0.96 12.79
N LEU A 60 -5.33 0.31 12.92
CA LEU A 60 -4.37 0.97 12.03
C LEU A 60 -3.63 2.11 12.75
N TRP A 61 -2.39 2.35 12.32
CA TRP A 61 -1.51 3.39 12.86
C TRP A 61 -0.56 3.85 11.75
N PHE A 62 -0.36 5.16 11.62
CA PHE A 62 0.61 5.73 10.69
C PHE A 62 1.93 5.98 11.41
N THR A 63 2.99 5.38 10.90
CA THR A 63 4.34 5.57 11.40
C THR A 63 5.20 6.21 10.30
N PRO A 64 5.91 7.31 10.58
CA PRO A 64 6.92 7.79 9.66
C PRO A 64 8.10 6.82 9.66
N HIS A 65 8.47 6.33 8.48
CA HIS A 65 9.60 5.43 8.31
C HIS A 65 10.34 5.75 7.01
N VAL A 66 11.65 5.93 7.11
CA VAL A 66 12.53 6.14 5.95
C VAL A 66 13.09 4.79 5.56
N SER A 67 12.73 4.32 4.37
CA SER A 67 13.18 3.02 3.90
C SER A 67 14.65 3.05 3.48
N LYS A 68 15.33 1.92 3.62
CA LYS A 68 16.68 1.71 3.06
C LYS A 68 16.68 1.33 1.58
N VAL A 69 15.50 1.15 0.99
CA VAL A 69 15.33 0.93 -0.44
C VAL A 69 15.70 2.21 -1.17
N GLU A 70 16.66 2.11 -2.08
CA GLU A 70 17.10 3.21 -2.93
C GLU A 70 16.29 3.23 -4.25
N ASN A 71 15.86 2.05 -4.72
CA ASN A 71 15.09 1.89 -5.94
C ASN A 71 13.93 0.88 -5.79
N PHE A 72 12.70 1.40 -5.69
CA PHE A 72 11.49 0.57 -5.60
C PHE A 72 11.13 -0.19 -6.89
N TRP A 73 11.84 0.03 -7.99
CA TRP A 73 11.68 -0.75 -9.22
C TRP A 73 12.66 -1.93 -9.33
N ASP A 74 13.64 -2.00 -8.43
CA ASP A 74 14.57 -3.12 -8.36
C ASP A 74 13.95 -4.27 -7.54
N GLU A 75 13.66 -5.39 -8.20
CA GLU A 75 13.07 -6.56 -7.57
C GLU A 75 13.95 -7.09 -6.42
N ASP A 76 15.27 -7.05 -6.56
CA ASP A 76 16.19 -7.53 -5.52
C ASP A 76 16.11 -6.64 -4.28
N GLU A 77 15.97 -5.31 -4.44
CA GLU A 77 15.75 -4.42 -3.30
C GLU A 77 14.39 -4.63 -2.64
N ILE A 78 13.34 -4.84 -3.43
CA ILE A 78 12.01 -5.12 -2.88
C ILE A 78 12.00 -6.41 -2.06
N LEU A 79 12.57 -7.49 -2.60
CA LEU A 79 12.57 -8.80 -1.97
C LEU A 79 13.49 -8.86 -0.75
N ASN A 80 14.69 -8.27 -0.84
CA ASN A 80 15.73 -8.48 0.16
C ASN A 80 15.89 -7.31 1.15
N VAL A 81 15.37 -6.12 0.83
CA VAL A 81 15.42 -4.94 1.71
C VAL A 81 14.01 -4.57 2.17
N HIS A 82 13.10 -4.28 1.25
CA HIS A 82 11.80 -3.71 1.58
C HIS A 82 10.93 -4.63 2.45
N TYR A 83 10.67 -5.87 2.00
CA TYR A 83 9.78 -6.78 2.73
C TYR A 83 10.33 -7.21 4.09
N PRO A 84 11.62 -7.56 4.24
CA PRO A 84 12.20 -7.82 5.56
C PRO A 84 12.12 -6.60 6.48
N GLU A 85 12.37 -5.41 5.95
CA GLU A 85 12.28 -4.16 6.70
C GLU A 85 10.85 -3.89 7.21
N LEU A 86 9.84 -4.06 6.36
CA LEU A 86 8.44 -3.94 6.76
C LEU A 86 8.05 -4.97 7.82
N SER A 87 8.47 -6.22 7.69
CA SER A 87 8.17 -7.26 8.68
C SER A 87 8.76 -6.94 10.05
N ARG A 88 9.99 -6.42 10.08
CA ARG A 88 10.67 -5.95 11.29
C ARG A 88 9.94 -4.76 11.90
N LEU A 89 9.63 -3.74 11.10
CA LEU A 89 8.93 -2.53 11.55
C LEU A 89 7.55 -2.89 12.13
N ALA A 90 6.79 -3.73 11.44
CA ALA A 90 5.50 -4.21 11.93
C ALA A 90 5.62 -4.90 13.28
N LYS A 91 6.67 -5.70 13.50
CA LYS A 91 6.90 -6.39 14.77
C LYS A 91 7.25 -5.43 15.90
N GLU A 92 8.12 -4.46 15.63
CA GLU A 92 8.51 -3.44 16.60
C GLU A 92 7.32 -2.57 17.04
N ILE A 93 6.49 -2.15 16.09
CA ILE A 93 5.35 -1.27 16.36
C ILE A 93 4.23 -2.01 17.09
N SER A 94 3.82 -3.16 16.56
CA SER A 94 2.71 -3.93 17.12
C SER A 94 3.09 -4.65 18.42
N GLY A 95 4.36 -5.05 18.56
CA GLY A 95 4.77 -6.01 19.59
C GLY A 95 4.21 -7.41 19.38
N ALA A 96 3.73 -7.74 18.18
CA ALA A 96 3.21 -9.07 17.88
C ALA A 96 4.31 -10.14 17.92
N ASP A 97 3.96 -11.36 18.34
CA ASP A 97 4.88 -12.49 18.34
C ASP A 97 5.32 -12.86 16.91
N ILE A 98 4.38 -12.77 15.97
CA ILE A 98 4.55 -13.12 14.55
C ILE A 98 4.06 -11.97 13.68
N THR A 99 4.85 -11.62 12.66
CA THR A 99 4.47 -10.70 11.59
C THR A 99 4.76 -11.35 10.24
N ALA A 100 3.95 -10.98 9.24
CA ALA A 100 4.10 -11.49 7.88
C ALA A 100 3.79 -10.37 6.88
N VAL A 101 4.54 -10.35 5.78
CA VAL A 101 4.31 -9.45 4.65
C VAL A 101 3.75 -10.28 3.51
N ALA A 102 2.53 -9.96 3.07
CA ALA A 102 1.89 -10.59 1.93
C ALA A 102 1.94 -9.64 0.74
N ALA A 103 2.70 -10.00 -0.29
CA ALA A 103 2.80 -9.24 -1.54
C ALA A 103 2.60 -10.15 -2.75
N HIS A 104 2.05 -9.62 -3.84
CA HIS A 104 1.85 -10.39 -5.06
C HIS A 104 3.17 -10.80 -5.71
N ALA A 105 4.23 -10.00 -5.61
CA ALA A 105 5.57 -10.36 -6.07
C ALA A 105 6.15 -11.61 -5.36
N LEU A 106 5.66 -11.93 -4.15
CA LEU A 106 6.07 -13.13 -3.41
C LEU A 106 5.27 -14.38 -3.78
N ARG A 107 4.15 -14.23 -4.51
CA ARG A 107 3.33 -15.36 -4.95
C ARG A 107 3.89 -15.86 -6.29
N ARG A 108 4.69 -16.92 -6.23
CA ARG A 108 5.12 -17.70 -7.41
C ARG A 108 4.00 -18.58 -7.94
#